data_AF-F0RZ84-F1
#
_entry.id   AF-F0RZ84-F1
#
_cell.length_a   1.000
_cell.length_b   1.000
_cell.length_c   1.000
_cell.angle_alpha   90.00
_cell.angle_beta   90.00
_cell.angle_gamma   90.00
#
_symmetry.space_group_name_H-M   'P 1'
#
loop_
_entity.id
_entity.type
_entity.pdbx_description
1 polymer ?
#
loop_
_entity_poly.entity_id
_entity_poly.type
_entity_poly.pdbx_seq_one_letter_code
_entity_poly.pdbx_strand_id
1 'polypeptide(L)'
;MTDEKRLDAVNETIGEVATEIAQAYAEYGDLTSMYLGQTSSTLQLRLFRPLALETSLYMSFLLVDSNKSLAEQVLEDTEAYAVELGKQEHTFVNEGLLAYTKSSDKLTHFIERCQGVVAGDAVWLSTQRQDTQPQISISDKGYVAIHKGAERLEKLATLL
;
A
#
# COMPACT_ATOMS: atom_id res chain seq x y z
N MET A 1 -20.99 -17.02 -1.59
CA MET A 1 -20.59 -15.69 -1.08
C MET A 1 -21.22 -14.67 -2.02
N THR A 2 -21.95 -13.68 -1.51
CA THR A 2 -22.48 -12.59 -2.35
C THR A 2 -21.35 -11.64 -2.72
N ASP A 3 -21.44 -10.96 -3.87
CA ASP A 3 -20.39 -10.03 -4.34
C ASP A 3 -20.11 -8.91 -3.32
N GLU A 4 -21.12 -8.47 -2.59
CA GLU A 4 -20.99 -7.51 -1.47
C GLU A 4 -20.05 -8.02 -0.36
N LYS A 5 -20.19 -9.29 0.05
CA LYS A 5 -19.29 -9.90 1.05
C LYS A 5 -17.88 -10.09 0.54
N ARG A 6 -17.70 -10.19 -0.79
CA ARG A 6 -16.40 -10.28 -1.43
C ARG A 6 -15.72 -8.91 -1.43
N LEU A 7 -16.46 -7.86 -1.77
CA LEU A 7 -15.98 -6.49 -1.70
C LEU A 7 -15.58 -6.09 -0.29
N ASP A 8 -16.41 -6.39 0.71
CA ASP A 8 -16.10 -6.12 2.11
C ASP A 8 -14.78 -6.77 2.53
N ALA A 9 -14.58 -8.04 2.19
CA ALA A 9 -13.35 -8.77 2.50
C ALA A 9 -12.11 -8.18 1.79
N VAL A 10 -12.28 -7.71 0.55
CA VAL A 10 -11.21 -7.02 -0.19
C VAL A 10 -10.84 -5.70 0.47
N ASN A 11 -11.84 -4.88 0.79
CA ASN A 11 -11.62 -3.57 1.40
C ASN A 11 -11.03 -3.68 2.81
N GLU A 12 -11.48 -4.67 3.60
CA GLU A 12 -10.88 -5.01 4.89
C GLU A 12 -9.40 -5.40 4.72
N THR A 13 -9.10 -6.30 3.78
CA THR A 13 -7.71 -6.76 3.55
C THR A 13 -6.81 -5.62 3.06
N ILE A 14 -7.29 -4.74 2.17
CA ILE A 14 -6.57 -3.55 1.73
C ILE A 14 -6.24 -2.65 2.92
N GLY A 15 -7.23 -2.37 3.78
CA GLY A 15 -7.06 -1.54 4.97
C GLY A 15 -6.08 -2.13 5.98
N GLU A 16 -6.15 -3.44 6.22
CA GLU A 16 -5.22 -4.14 7.10
C GLU A 16 -3.79 -4.08 6.56
N VAL A 17 -3.58 -4.39 5.27
CA VAL A 17 -2.26 -4.34 4.65
C VAL A 17 -1.67 -2.93 4.70
N ALA A 18 -2.45 -1.90 4.35
CA ALA A 18 -2.00 -0.51 4.43
C ALA A 18 -1.63 -0.11 5.85
N THR A 19 -2.38 -0.57 6.85
CA THR A 19 -2.11 -0.31 8.27
C THR A 19 -0.83 -0.99 8.74
N GLU A 20 -0.63 -2.26 8.39
CA GLU A 20 0.57 -3.03 8.73
C GLU A 20 1.83 -2.40 8.13
N ILE A 21 1.76 -1.96 6.86
CA ILE A 21 2.88 -1.28 6.20
C ILE A 21 3.16 0.07 6.87
N ALA A 22 2.12 0.87 7.10
CA ALA A 22 2.25 2.18 7.75
C ALA A 22 2.85 2.06 9.16
N GLN A 23 2.41 1.06 9.93
CA GLN A 23 2.93 0.78 11.27
C GLN A 23 4.38 0.31 11.22
N ALA A 24 4.73 -0.59 10.30
CA ALA A 24 6.09 -1.10 10.17
C ALA A 24 7.09 0.02 9.86
N TYR A 25 6.70 1.01 9.05
CA TYR A 25 7.51 2.21 8.83
C TYR A 25 7.44 3.17 10.02
N ALA A 26 6.30 3.42 10.64
CA ALA A 26 6.22 4.29 11.82
C ALA A 26 7.04 3.80 13.03
N GLU A 27 7.27 2.49 13.14
CA GLU A 27 8.13 1.88 14.17
C GLU A 27 9.62 1.86 13.80
N TYR A 28 9.95 2.10 12.53
CA TYR A 28 11.33 2.02 12.05
C TYR A 28 12.07 3.32 12.38
N GLY A 29 13.28 3.23 12.93
CA GLY A 29 14.23 4.35 12.95
C GLY A 29 14.22 5.29 14.15
N ASP A 30 13.35 5.11 15.14
CA ASP A 30 13.39 5.96 16.33
C ASP A 30 13.48 5.14 17.63
N LEU A 31 14.71 4.68 17.92
CA LEU A 31 15.06 4.09 19.21
C LEU A 31 14.63 5.01 20.36
N THR A 32 14.71 6.33 20.19
CA THR A 32 14.35 7.34 21.20
C THR A 32 12.84 7.41 21.45
N SER A 33 12.01 7.39 20.41
CA SER A 33 10.55 7.37 20.58
C SER A 33 10.01 5.98 20.91
N MET A 34 10.67 4.90 20.49
CA MET A 34 10.44 3.56 21.03
C MET A 34 10.73 3.50 22.55
N TYR A 35 11.81 4.13 23.01
CA TYR A 35 12.14 4.24 24.44
C TYR A 35 11.16 5.14 25.23
N LEU A 36 10.57 6.14 24.58
CA LEU A 36 9.57 7.04 25.18
C LEU A 36 8.12 6.54 24.99
N GLY A 37 7.91 5.38 24.35
CA GLY A 37 6.59 4.83 24.07
C GLY A 37 5.76 5.65 23.06
N GLN A 38 6.39 6.54 22.30
CA GLN A 38 5.75 7.38 21.29
C GLN A 38 5.91 6.73 19.91
N THR A 39 5.05 5.79 19.56
CA THR A 39 4.82 5.53 18.13
C THR A 39 4.31 6.82 17.50
N SER A 40 4.90 7.27 16.39
CA SER A 40 4.37 8.43 15.65
C SER A 40 3.06 8.03 14.97
N SER A 41 1.98 8.03 15.74
CA SER A 41 0.61 7.83 15.26
C SER A 41 0.27 8.83 14.16
N THR A 42 0.89 10.02 14.19
CA THR A 42 0.83 11.01 13.11
C THR A 42 1.42 10.48 11.80
N LEU A 43 2.60 9.85 11.82
CA LEU A 43 3.21 9.27 10.62
C LEU A 43 2.39 8.09 10.10
N GLN A 44 1.93 7.21 10.99
CA GLN A 44 1.09 6.07 10.62
C GLN A 44 -0.20 6.53 9.91
N LEU A 45 -0.93 7.50 10.49
CA LEU A 45 -2.16 8.05 9.89
C LEU A 45 -1.91 8.73 8.55
N ARG A 46 -0.74 9.36 8.39
CA ARG A 46 -0.38 10.08 7.16
C ARG A 46 0.02 9.12 6.04
N LEU A 47 0.74 8.05 6.36
CA LEU A 47 1.14 7.02 5.41
C LEU A 47 -0.03 6.10 5.01
N PHE A 48 -1.03 5.92 5.88
CA PHE A 48 -2.16 5.02 5.63
C PHE A 48 -2.87 5.31 4.30
N ARG A 49 -3.32 6.55 4.06
CA ARG A 49 -4.10 6.89 2.85
C ARG A 49 -3.31 6.65 1.56
N PRO A 50 -2.05 7.15 1.42
CA PRO A 50 -1.21 6.83 0.27
C PRO A 50 -0.92 5.34 0.09
N LEU A 51 -0.70 4.59 1.18
CA LEU A 51 -0.44 3.15 1.09
C LEU A 51 -1.70 2.35 0.74
N ALA A 52 -2.86 2.75 1.24
CA ALA A 52 -4.15 2.18 0.86
C ALA A 52 -4.37 2.36 -0.64
N LEU A 53 -4.09 3.55 -1.21
CA LEU A 53 -4.19 3.79 -2.64
C LEU A 53 -3.32 2.81 -3.45
N GLU A 54 -2.04 2.65 -3.09
CA GLU A 54 -1.14 1.72 -3.79
C GLU A 54 -1.58 0.25 -3.66
N THR A 55 -2.13 -0.10 -2.50
CA THR A 55 -2.65 -1.44 -2.20
C THR A 55 -3.93 -1.73 -3.01
N SER A 56 -4.84 -0.76 -3.11
CA SER A 56 -6.05 -0.87 -3.94
C SER A 56 -5.73 -0.97 -5.43
N LEU A 57 -4.73 -0.23 -5.91
CA LEU A 57 -4.26 -0.33 -7.30
C LEU A 57 -3.72 -1.74 -7.60
N TYR A 58 -2.90 -2.29 -6.70
CA TYR A 58 -2.36 -3.64 -6.86
C TYR A 58 -3.47 -4.70 -6.80
N MET A 59 -4.43 -4.57 -5.87
CA MET A 59 -5.55 -5.49 -5.76
C MET A 59 -6.50 -5.42 -6.98
N SER A 60 -6.77 -4.22 -7.48
CA SER A 60 -7.54 -4.02 -8.72
C SER A 60 -6.88 -4.69 -9.91
N PHE A 61 -5.55 -4.59 -10.01
CA PHE A 61 -4.78 -5.29 -11.02
C PHE A 61 -4.88 -6.82 -10.87
N LEU A 62 -4.78 -7.36 -9.65
CA LEU A 62 -4.90 -8.81 -9.41
C LEU A 62 -6.29 -9.35 -9.76
N LEU A 63 -7.34 -8.55 -9.55
CA LEU A 63 -8.72 -8.94 -9.79
C LEU A 63 -9.17 -8.79 -11.25
N VAL A 64 -8.45 -8.03 -12.09
CA VAL A 64 -8.90 -7.71 -13.46
C VAL A 64 -9.12 -8.97 -14.32
N ASP A 65 -8.31 -10.00 -14.10
CA ASP A 65 -8.36 -11.25 -14.84
C ASP A 65 -9.37 -12.26 -14.22
N SER A 66 -9.62 -12.17 -12.91
CA SER A 66 -10.46 -13.13 -12.17
C SER A 66 -11.91 -12.68 -12.04
N ASN A 67 -12.14 -11.42 -11.66
CA ASN A 67 -13.47 -10.87 -11.41
C ASN A 67 -13.51 -9.37 -11.74
N LYS A 68 -13.83 -9.07 -13.00
CA LYS A 68 -13.88 -7.71 -13.54
C LYS A 68 -14.87 -6.79 -12.80
N SER A 69 -16.04 -7.30 -12.41
CA SER A 69 -17.06 -6.52 -11.67
C SER A 69 -16.54 -6.06 -10.31
N LEU A 70 -15.82 -6.95 -9.61
CA LEU A 70 -15.21 -6.62 -8.33
C LEU A 70 -14.00 -5.68 -8.51
N ALA A 71 -13.21 -5.88 -9.55
CA ALA A 71 -12.10 -4.98 -9.89
C ALA A 71 -12.59 -3.56 -10.18
N GLU A 72 -13.70 -3.39 -10.90
CA GLU A 72 -14.32 -2.08 -11.16
C GLU A 72 -14.77 -1.38 -9.88
N GLN A 73 -15.35 -2.12 -8.92
CA GLN A 73 -15.74 -1.55 -7.63
C GLN A 73 -14.53 -1.09 -6.79
N VAL A 74 -13.47 -1.90 -6.75
CA VAL A 74 -12.22 -1.51 -6.05
C VAL A 74 -11.55 -0.33 -6.76
N LEU A 75 -11.67 -0.21 -8.09
CA LEU A 75 -11.17 0.93 -8.84
C LEU A 75 -11.92 2.22 -8.51
N GLU A 76 -13.24 2.18 -8.35
CA GLU A 76 -14.03 3.34 -7.93
C GLU A 76 -13.55 3.86 -6.56
N ASP A 77 -13.30 2.96 -5.60
CA ASP A 77 -12.72 3.31 -4.29
C ASP A 77 -11.29 3.86 -4.44
N THR A 78 -10.49 3.30 -5.35
CA THR A 78 -9.11 3.74 -5.65
C THR A 78 -9.09 5.15 -6.23
N GLU A 79 -10.02 5.43 -7.14
CA GLU A 79 -10.23 6.74 -7.75
C GLU A 79 -10.60 7.78 -6.69
N ALA A 80 -11.50 7.44 -5.76
CA ALA A 80 -11.83 8.29 -4.63
C ALA A 80 -10.60 8.63 -3.76
N TYR A 81 -9.74 7.64 -3.44
CA TYR A 81 -8.49 7.87 -2.73
C TYR A 81 -7.53 8.79 -3.49
N ALA A 82 -7.45 8.66 -4.83
CA ALA A 82 -6.59 9.50 -5.64
C ALA A 82 -7.04 10.97 -5.60
N VAL A 83 -8.34 11.22 -5.66
CA VAL A 83 -8.94 12.57 -5.51
C VAL A 83 -8.65 13.16 -4.14
N GLU A 84 -8.85 12.39 -3.06
CA GLU A 84 -8.55 12.83 -1.69
C GLU A 84 -7.09 13.26 -1.51
N LEU A 85 -6.17 12.58 -2.20
CA LEU A 85 -4.73 12.86 -2.17
C LEU A 85 -4.30 13.95 -3.17
N GLY A 86 -5.23 14.58 -3.86
CA GLY A 86 -4.97 15.64 -4.83
C GLY A 86 -4.25 15.16 -6.10
N LYS A 87 -4.31 13.86 -6.40
CA LYS A 87 -3.80 13.28 -7.65
C LYS A 87 -4.81 13.49 -8.76
N GLN A 88 -4.34 13.58 -10.00
CA GLN A 88 -5.22 13.51 -11.17
C GLN A 88 -5.68 12.06 -11.33
N GLU A 89 -6.82 11.74 -10.73
CA GLU A 89 -7.49 10.44 -10.65
C GLU A 89 -7.27 9.55 -11.88
N HIS A 90 -7.88 9.88 -13.02
CA HIS A 90 -7.81 9.06 -14.22
C HIS A 90 -6.38 8.90 -14.77
N THR A 91 -5.53 9.92 -14.66
CA THR A 91 -4.15 9.83 -15.16
C THR A 91 -3.34 8.90 -14.25
N PHE A 92 -3.42 9.10 -12.94
CA PHE A 92 -2.65 8.35 -11.96
C PHE A 92 -3.06 6.87 -11.89
N VAL A 93 -4.36 6.59 -11.86
CA VAL A 93 -4.90 5.22 -11.77
C VAL A 93 -4.59 4.45 -13.05
N ASN A 94 -4.84 5.03 -14.23
CA ASN A 94 -4.53 4.36 -15.49
C ASN A 94 -3.03 4.15 -15.68
N GLU A 95 -2.18 5.14 -15.38
CA GLU A 95 -0.73 4.97 -15.44
C GLU A 95 -0.24 3.89 -14.47
N GLY A 96 -0.81 3.82 -13.27
CA GLY A 96 -0.52 2.79 -12.28
C GLY A 96 -0.83 1.37 -12.78
N LEU A 97 -2.05 1.14 -13.26
CA LEU A 97 -2.45 -0.16 -13.82
C LEU A 97 -1.61 -0.54 -15.05
N LEU A 98 -1.30 0.45 -15.89
CA LEU A 98 -0.50 0.25 -17.11
C LEU A 98 0.97 -0.06 -16.76
N ALA A 99 1.48 0.45 -15.64
CA ALA A 99 2.79 0.07 -15.12
C ALA A 99 2.82 -1.38 -14.61
N TYR A 100 1.77 -1.84 -13.90
CA TYR A 100 1.67 -3.24 -13.46
C TYR A 100 1.59 -4.23 -14.63
N THR A 101 0.87 -3.90 -15.69
CA THR A 101 0.79 -4.75 -16.90
C THR A 101 2.10 -4.80 -17.69
N LYS A 102 2.91 -3.74 -17.65
CA LYS A 102 4.23 -3.69 -18.31
C LYS A 102 5.36 -4.29 -17.48
N SER A 103 5.19 -4.42 -16.17
CA SER A 103 6.24 -4.93 -15.29
C SER A 103 6.43 -6.44 -15.48
N SER A 104 7.69 -6.86 -15.60
CA SER A 104 8.07 -8.29 -15.58
C SER A 104 7.91 -8.91 -14.19
N ASP A 105 8.01 -8.10 -13.13
CA ASP A 105 7.84 -8.49 -11.74
C ASP A 105 6.90 -7.52 -11.04
N LYS A 106 5.64 -7.94 -10.89
CA LYS A 106 4.57 -7.10 -10.34
C LYS A 106 4.73 -6.89 -8.83
N LEU A 107 5.28 -7.89 -8.14
CA LEU A 107 5.53 -7.82 -6.70
C LEU A 107 6.64 -6.81 -6.41
N THR A 108 7.76 -6.89 -7.13
CA THR A 108 8.84 -5.90 -7.01
C THR A 108 8.33 -4.50 -7.33
N HIS A 109 7.49 -4.34 -8.35
CA HIS A 109 6.90 -3.04 -8.68
C HIS A 109 5.98 -2.50 -7.56
N PHE A 110 5.14 -3.35 -6.98
CA PHE A 110 4.31 -2.97 -5.82
C PHE A 110 5.19 -2.51 -4.64
N ILE A 111 6.25 -3.25 -4.35
CA ILE A 111 7.22 -2.90 -3.30
C ILE A 111 7.84 -1.54 -3.55
N GLU A 112 8.36 -1.28 -4.75
CA GLU A 112 8.96 -0.01 -5.13
C GLU A 112 7.98 1.16 -4.99
N ARG A 113 6.72 0.97 -5.37
CA ARG A 113 5.69 2.00 -5.25
C ARG A 113 5.37 2.32 -3.79
N CYS A 114 5.16 1.31 -2.95
CA CYS A 114 4.95 1.51 -1.51
C CYS A 114 6.17 2.17 -0.84
N GLN A 115 7.38 1.75 -1.20
CA GLN A 115 8.61 2.37 -0.69
C GLN A 115 8.78 3.81 -1.18
N GLY A 116 8.40 4.11 -2.42
CA GLY A 116 8.42 5.45 -2.99
C GLY A 116 7.47 6.41 -2.27
N VAL A 117 6.28 5.93 -1.87
CA VAL A 117 5.34 6.69 -1.03
C VAL A 117 5.99 7.10 0.30
N VAL A 118 6.66 6.16 0.96
CA VAL A 118 7.32 6.40 2.25
C VAL A 118 8.54 7.31 2.10
N ALA A 119 9.38 7.07 1.09
CA ALA A 119 10.56 7.89 0.82
C ALA A 119 10.21 9.33 0.43
N GLY A 120 9.05 9.56 -0.19
CA GLY A 120 8.54 10.89 -0.53
C GLY A 120 7.83 11.61 0.64
N ASP A 121 7.64 10.94 1.77
CA ASP A 121 6.92 11.50 2.92
C ASP A 121 7.83 12.48 3.70
N ALA A 122 7.49 13.77 3.67
CA ALA A 122 8.20 14.82 4.42
C ALA A 122 8.37 14.55 5.93
N VAL A 123 7.40 13.92 6.60
CA VAL A 123 7.48 13.60 8.04
C VAL A 123 8.44 12.43 8.25
N TRP A 124 8.38 11.42 7.40
CA TRP A 124 9.38 10.35 7.36
C TRP A 124 10.79 10.91 7.20
N LEU A 125 11.02 11.75 6.20
CA LEU A 125 12.30 12.39 5.92
C LEU A 125 12.80 13.27 7.08
N SER A 126 11.91 13.91 7.84
CA SER A 126 12.29 14.72 9.00
C SER A 126 12.55 13.92 10.27
N THR A 127 11.97 12.72 10.39
CA THR A 127 12.04 11.89 11.60
C THR A 127 13.22 10.91 11.53
N GLN A 128 13.63 10.50 10.32
CA GLN A 128 14.75 9.60 10.12
C GLN A 128 16.11 10.30 10.13
N ARG A 129 17.16 9.54 10.50
CA ARG A 129 18.53 9.93 10.16
C ARG A 129 18.65 10.01 8.63
N GLN A 130 19.44 10.95 8.12
CA GLN A 130 19.59 11.23 6.68
C GLN A 130 19.94 10.00 5.80
N ASP A 131 20.42 8.90 6.39
CA ASP A 131 20.81 7.67 5.69
C ASP A 131 19.77 6.53 5.74
N THR A 132 18.62 6.71 6.39
CA THR A 132 17.60 5.64 6.56
C THR A 132 16.54 5.69 5.44
N GLN A 133 16.93 5.36 4.21
CA GLN A 133 15.97 5.16 3.11
C GLN A 133 15.33 3.78 3.20
N PRO A 134 14.07 3.59 2.72
CA PRO A 134 13.49 2.27 2.53
C PRO A 134 14.41 1.40 1.65
N GLN A 135 14.59 0.13 2.02
CA GLN A 135 15.48 -0.79 1.32
C GLN A 135 14.74 -2.05 0.90
N ILE A 136 15.10 -2.60 -0.25
CA ILE A 136 14.66 -3.93 -0.68
C ILE A 136 15.52 -4.97 0.06
N SER A 137 15.24 -5.14 1.36
CA SER A 137 15.99 -6.05 2.23
C SER A 137 15.12 -6.58 3.35
N ILE A 138 15.31 -7.84 3.73
CA ILE A 138 14.65 -8.47 4.89
C ILE A 138 14.97 -7.79 6.23
N SER A 139 16.00 -6.95 6.27
CA SER A 139 16.34 -6.12 7.45
C SER A 139 15.47 -4.86 7.56
N ASP A 140 14.77 -4.48 6.49
CA ASP A 140 13.76 -3.43 6.50
C ASP A 140 12.41 -4.05 6.89
N LYS A 141 11.87 -3.63 8.05
CA LYS A 141 10.58 -4.13 8.55
C LYS A 141 9.43 -3.75 7.62
N GLY A 142 9.49 -2.59 7.00
CA GLY A 142 8.49 -2.12 6.05
C GLY A 142 8.52 -2.95 4.76
N TYR A 143 9.71 -3.31 4.26
CA TYR A 143 9.84 -4.26 3.15
C TYR A 143 9.17 -5.62 3.47
N VAL A 144 9.43 -6.17 4.66
CA VAL A 144 8.81 -7.44 5.09
C VAL A 144 7.29 -7.31 5.21
N ALA A 145 6.79 -6.18 5.70
CA ALA A 145 5.35 -5.92 5.80
C ALA A 145 4.69 -5.84 4.41
N ILE A 146 5.31 -5.13 3.46
CA ILE A 146 4.80 -5.05 2.08
C ILE A 146 4.75 -6.43 1.44
N HIS A 147 5.80 -7.24 1.59
CA HIS A 147 5.85 -8.59 1.03
C HIS A 147 4.76 -9.50 1.61
N LYS A 148 4.56 -9.48 2.93
CA LYS A 148 3.48 -10.24 3.59
C LYS A 148 2.11 -9.76 3.14
N GLY A 149 1.91 -8.45 3.03
CA GLY A 149 0.67 -7.87 2.55
C GLY A 149 0.35 -8.29 1.11
N ALA A 150 1.34 -8.25 0.22
CA ALA A 150 1.20 -8.70 -1.16
C ALA A 150 0.80 -10.18 -1.23
N GLU A 151 1.46 -11.06 -0.48
CA GLU A 151 1.08 -12.47 -0.42
C GLU A 151 -0.36 -12.69 0.06
N ARG A 152 -0.85 -11.87 1.01
CA ARG A 152 -2.24 -11.94 1.47
C ARG A 152 -3.22 -11.52 0.37
N LEU A 153 -2.92 -10.46 -0.36
CA LEU A 153 -3.73 -9.97 -1.47
C LEU A 153 -3.78 -10.97 -2.63
N GLU A 154 -2.64 -11.54 -3.01
CA GLU A 154 -2.56 -12.59 -4.03
C GLU A 154 -3.38 -13.82 -3.64
N LYS A 155 -3.23 -14.29 -2.39
CA LYS A 155 -4.04 -15.41 -1.87
C LYS A 155 -5.53 -15.09 -1.92
N LEU A 156 -5.94 -13.90 -1.48
CA LEU A 156 -7.34 -13.49 -1.53
C LEU A 156 -7.86 -13.43 -2.97
N ALA A 157 -7.10 -12.82 -3.90
CA ALA A 157 -7.49 -12.72 -5.30
C ALA A 157 -7.66 -14.10 -5.96
N THR A 158 -6.87 -15.12 -5.57
CA THR A 158 -7.05 -16.49 -6.07
C THR A 158 -8.28 -17.22 -5.51
N LEU A 159 -8.86 -16.75 -4.40
CA LEU A 159 -10.00 -17.39 -3.73
C LEU A 159 -11.36 -16.80 -4.15
N LEU A 160 -11.37 -15.67 -4.86
CA LEU A 160 -12.58 -14.89 -5.21
C LEU A 160 -13.08 -15.19 -6.63
#